data_AF-A0A5K1JTW7-F1
#
_entry.id   AF-A0A5K1JTW7-F1
#
_cell.length_a   1.000
_cell.length_b   1.000
_cell.length_c   1.000
_cell.angle_alpha   90.00
_cell.angle_beta   90.00
_cell.angle_gamma   90.00
#
_symmetry.space_group_name_H-M   'P 1'
#
loop_
_entity.id
_entity.type
_entity.pdbx_description
1 polymer ?
#
loop_
_entity_poly.entity_id
_entity_poly.type
_entity_poly.pdbx_seq_one_letter_code
_entity_poly.pdbx_strand_id
1 'polypeptide(L)'
;MALQGWHPGERAIQRKLGFDGPMSQAWTWISGDMPEQHRIFHSRNLPFIPLTTVDTRGRPWSSMLASKDGKPGFVRSPTDQSLVVECRAWDGDPLVENIGAWLDAGASRRERFNVAGIGIEFGTRRRNKFAGFLREAARKEGLDFELKLSVNQAIGNCPKYINIRKLIPYPNTQPEVVYRVLDMGPSARLPDEIIQFIQAADTVFLSSIYNAKSEDSIRFPSHT
;
A
#
# COMPACT_ATOMS: atom_id res chain seq x y z
N MET A 1 8.77 -13.20 14.99
CA MET A 1 9.66 -12.67 13.94
C MET A 1 8.82 -12.52 12.67
N ALA A 2 8.79 -11.34 12.04
CA ALA A 2 7.82 -11.04 10.97
C ALA A 2 8.13 -11.75 9.64
N LEU A 3 9.41 -12.07 9.41
CA LEU A 3 9.93 -12.84 8.29
C LEU A 3 10.95 -13.86 8.79
N GLN A 4 11.31 -14.82 7.95
CA GLN A 4 12.32 -15.86 8.23
C GLN A 4 13.49 -15.84 7.23
N GLY A 5 13.65 -14.74 6.50
CA GLY A 5 14.67 -14.58 5.47
C GLY A 5 14.15 -13.84 4.24
N TRP A 6 15.04 -13.63 3.27
CA TRP A 6 14.68 -13.05 1.98
C TRP A 6 14.05 -14.05 1.03
N HIS A 7 13.06 -13.58 0.26
CA HIS A 7 12.54 -14.33 -0.86
C HIS A 7 13.65 -14.58 -1.91
N PRO A 8 13.67 -15.73 -2.61
CA PRO A 8 14.69 -16.01 -3.64
C PRO A 8 14.78 -14.93 -4.72
N GLY A 9 13.64 -14.33 -5.09
CA GLY A 9 13.60 -13.21 -6.03
C GLY A 9 14.33 -11.98 -5.50
N GLU A 10 14.18 -11.64 -4.22
CA GLU A 10 14.91 -10.54 -3.59
C GLU A 10 16.41 -10.84 -3.52
N ARG A 11 16.78 -12.08 -3.15
CA ARG A 11 18.19 -12.53 -3.18
C ARG A 11 18.79 -12.47 -4.59
N ALA A 12 18.02 -12.81 -5.62
CA ALA A 12 18.46 -12.74 -7.00
C ALA A 12 18.77 -11.29 -7.42
N ILE A 13 17.91 -10.34 -7.07
CA ILE A 13 18.14 -8.92 -7.33
C ILE A 13 19.30 -8.37 -6.50
N GLN A 14 19.40 -8.74 -5.22
CA GLN A 14 20.53 -8.35 -4.36
C GLN A 14 21.87 -8.81 -4.98
N ARG A 15 21.97 -10.07 -5.43
CA ARG A 15 23.16 -10.57 -6.15
C ARG A 15 23.43 -9.83 -7.45
N LYS A 16 22.38 -9.60 -8.26
CA LYS A 16 22.51 -8.87 -9.54
C LYS A 16 23.04 -7.44 -9.33
N LEU A 17 22.73 -6.83 -8.20
CA LEU A 17 23.17 -5.48 -7.84
C LEU A 17 24.42 -5.46 -6.95
N GLY A 18 25.00 -6.61 -6.57
CA GLY A 18 26.19 -6.71 -5.71
C GLY A 18 25.94 -6.37 -4.23
N PHE A 19 24.72 -6.56 -3.74
CA PHE A 19 24.28 -6.22 -2.37
C PHE A 19 23.92 -7.44 -1.50
N ASP A 20 24.14 -8.67 -1.96
CA ASP A 20 23.77 -9.90 -1.24
C ASP A 20 24.49 -10.09 0.11
N GLY A 21 25.74 -9.61 0.23
CA GLY A 21 26.44 -9.52 1.51
C GLY A 21 25.81 -8.49 2.47
N PRO A 22 25.86 -7.18 2.11
CA PRO A 22 25.33 -6.11 2.97
C PRO A 22 23.85 -6.24 3.34
N MET A 23 23.04 -6.83 2.46
CA MET A 23 21.60 -6.99 2.71
C MET A 23 21.25 -8.32 3.38
N SER A 24 22.19 -9.26 3.57
CA SER A 24 21.92 -10.64 4.03
C SER A 24 20.98 -10.75 5.24
N GLN A 25 21.09 -9.83 6.21
CA GLN A 25 20.29 -9.81 7.43
C GLN A 25 19.27 -8.65 7.50
N ALA A 26 19.16 -7.81 6.48
CA ALA A 26 18.28 -6.64 6.53
C ALA A 26 16.77 -6.97 6.58
N TRP A 27 16.38 -8.22 6.31
CA TRP A 27 15.02 -8.70 6.53
C TRP A 27 14.63 -8.66 8.02
N THR A 28 15.60 -8.71 8.93
CA THR A 28 15.39 -8.59 10.38
C THR A 28 14.93 -7.19 10.82
N TRP A 29 15.10 -6.18 9.95
CA TRP A 29 14.60 -4.82 10.20
C TRP A 29 13.08 -4.71 10.00
N ILE A 30 12.44 -5.76 9.48
CA ILE A 30 10.98 -5.85 9.34
C ILE A 30 10.43 -6.38 10.67
N SER A 31 9.79 -5.50 11.44
CA SER A 31 9.17 -5.84 12.72
C SER A 31 7.74 -6.32 12.55
N GLY A 32 7.24 -7.10 13.52
CA GLY A 32 5.88 -7.62 13.54
C GLY A 32 4.82 -6.61 14.03
N ASP A 33 5.30 -5.46 14.46
CA ASP A 33 4.61 -4.39 15.15
C ASP A 33 5.19 -3.05 14.70
N MET A 34 4.50 -1.96 14.97
CA MET A 34 4.98 -0.60 14.71
C MET A 34 5.63 -0.04 15.97
N PRO A 35 6.95 0.22 15.95
CA PRO A 35 7.59 1.01 17.00
C PRO A 35 6.87 2.34 17.21
N GLU A 36 6.95 2.91 18.41
CA GLU A 36 6.28 4.17 18.75
C GLU A 36 6.52 5.28 17.72
N GLN A 37 7.76 5.41 17.26
CA GLN A 37 8.15 6.40 16.24
C GLN A 37 7.42 6.19 14.89
N HIS A 38 7.06 4.96 14.53
CA HIS A 38 6.24 4.65 13.35
C HIS A 38 4.76 4.98 13.59
N ARG A 39 4.25 4.72 14.80
CA ARG A 39 2.87 5.02 15.18
C ARG A 39 2.59 6.52 15.16
N ILE A 40 3.50 7.31 15.74
CA ILE A 40 3.45 8.78 15.73
C ILE A 40 3.51 9.29 14.29
N PHE A 41 4.46 8.77 13.49
CA PHE A 41 4.60 9.17 12.10
C PHE A 41 3.32 8.99 11.29
N HIS A 42 2.71 7.80 11.33
CA HIS A 42 1.48 7.55 10.58
C HIS A 42 0.30 8.38 11.08
N SER A 43 0.17 8.57 12.39
CA SER A 43 -0.98 9.26 12.97
C SER A 43 -0.91 10.78 12.95
N ARG A 44 0.29 11.38 12.91
CA ARG A 44 0.47 12.83 13.09
C ARG A 44 1.01 13.56 11.86
N ASN A 45 1.82 12.90 11.04
CA ASN A 45 2.62 13.61 10.03
C ASN A 45 2.05 13.50 8.62
N LEU A 46 1.29 12.44 8.33
CA LEU A 46 0.97 12.08 6.96
C LEU A 46 -0.29 12.81 6.46
N PRO A 47 -0.20 13.56 5.34
CA PRO A 47 -1.39 14.10 4.67
C PRO A 47 -2.09 13.08 3.77
N PHE A 48 -1.40 11.99 3.39
CA PHE A 48 -1.97 10.87 2.63
C PHE A 48 -1.17 9.57 2.88
N ILE A 49 -1.76 8.43 2.49
CA ILE A 49 -1.13 7.10 2.48
C ILE A 49 -1.50 6.40 1.16
N PRO A 50 -0.54 6.11 0.26
CA PRO A 50 -0.73 5.11 -0.77
C PRO A 50 -0.95 3.75 -0.11
N LEU A 51 -2.11 3.15 -0.36
CA LEU A 51 -2.50 1.85 0.16
C LEU A 51 -2.71 0.87 -1.00
N THR A 52 -2.11 -0.30 -0.86
CA THR A 52 -2.34 -1.45 -1.72
C THR A 52 -3.53 -2.23 -1.21
N THR A 53 -4.45 -2.56 -2.11
CA THR A 53 -5.46 -3.60 -1.90
C THR A 53 -5.37 -4.65 -3.00
N VAL A 54 -6.07 -5.77 -2.85
CA VAL A 54 -6.10 -6.83 -3.86
C VAL A 54 -7.53 -7.00 -4.37
N ASP A 55 -7.68 -7.21 -5.67
CA ASP A 55 -8.96 -7.56 -6.25
C ASP A 55 -9.30 -9.04 -6.07
N THR A 56 -10.48 -9.45 -6.53
CA THR A 56 -10.96 -10.84 -6.48
C THR A 56 -10.12 -11.83 -7.28
N ARG A 57 -9.21 -11.34 -8.14
CA ARG A 57 -8.24 -12.15 -8.91
C ARG A 57 -6.84 -12.14 -8.29
N GLY A 58 -6.69 -11.53 -7.11
CA GLY A 58 -5.40 -11.43 -6.42
C GLY A 58 -4.42 -10.46 -7.09
N ARG A 59 -4.90 -9.51 -7.90
CA ARG A 59 -4.05 -8.48 -8.51
C ARG A 59 -3.95 -7.27 -7.59
N PRO A 60 -2.75 -6.68 -7.42
CA PRO A 60 -2.57 -5.55 -6.52
C PRO A 60 -3.03 -4.26 -7.19
N TRP A 61 -3.71 -3.41 -6.43
CA TRP A 61 -4.19 -2.09 -6.82
C TRP A 61 -3.73 -1.04 -5.82
N SER A 62 -3.26 0.11 -6.30
CA SER A 62 -2.82 1.23 -5.46
C SER A 62 -3.90 2.30 -5.41
N SER A 63 -4.25 2.75 -4.21
CA SER A 63 -5.17 3.87 -3.96
C SER A 63 -4.50 4.90 -3.07
N MET A 64 -4.87 6.17 -3.21
CA MET A 64 -4.29 7.28 -2.44
C MET A 64 -5.27 7.69 -1.33
N LEU A 65 -5.04 7.22 -0.10
CA LEU A 65 -5.90 7.56 1.02
C LEU A 65 -5.54 8.91 1.60
N ALA A 66 -6.52 9.80 1.77
CA ALA A 66 -6.38 11.06 2.47
C ALA A 66 -7.69 11.43 3.18
N SER A 67 -7.63 12.35 4.14
CA SER A 67 -8.86 12.99 4.64
C SER A 67 -9.54 13.82 3.55
N LYS A 68 -10.82 14.12 3.75
CA LYS A 68 -11.60 15.02 2.89
C LYS A 68 -10.95 16.40 2.70
N ASP A 69 -10.25 16.91 3.72
CA ASP A 69 -9.59 18.22 3.67
C ASP A 69 -8.09 18.15 3.34
N GLY A 70 -7.56 16.95 3.11
CA GLY A 70 -6.14 16.69 2.80
C GLY A 70 -5.16 17.01 3.93
N LYS A 71 -5.64 17.18 5.18
CA LYS A 71 -4.80 17.46 6.34
C LYS A 71 -4.40 16.17 7.10
N PRO A 72 -3.24 16.17 7.79
CA PRO A 72 -2.89 15.10 8.70
C PRO A 72 -3.90 14.91 9.84
N GLY A 73 -3.89 13.73 10.46
CA GLY A 73 -4.75 13.37 11.60
C GLY A 73 -5.86 12.37 11.27
N PHE A 74 -5.95 11.96 10.01
CA PHE A 74 -6.93 10.99 9.51
C PHE A 74 -6.58 9.53 9.84
N VAL A 75 -5.44 9.31 10.50
CA VAL A 75 -4.96 7.99 10.91
C VAL A 75 -4.77 7.98 12.42
N ARG A 76 -5.22 6.91 13.07
CA ARG A 76 -4.98 6.63 14.48
C ARG A 76 -4.28 5.29 14.62
N SER A 77 -3.49 5.12 15.67
CA SER A 77 -2.82 3.85 16.00
C SER A 77 -3.18 3.43 17.42
N PRO A 78 -4.34 2.76 17.62
CA PRO A 78 -4.80 2.35 18.95
C PRO A 78 -3.80 1.43 19.67
N THR A 79 -3.18 0.52 18.91
CA THR A 79 -2.11 -0.37 19.38
C THR A 79 -0.90 -0.30 18.45
N ASP A 80 0.20 -0.93 18.84
CA ASP A 80 1.40 -1.13 18.00
C ASP A 80 1.13 -2.00 16.76
N GLN A 81 0.07 -2.79 16.75
CA GLN A 81 -0.31 -3.66 15.64
C GLN A 81 -1.59 -3.22 14.93
N SER A 82 -2.08 -1.99 15.15
CA SER A 82 -3.31 -1.52 14.51
C SER A 82 -3.24 -0.08 14.01
N LEU A 83 -3.91 0.15 12.87
CA LEU A 83 -4.20 1.46 12.32
C LEU A 83 -5.71 1.58 12.08
N VAL A 84 -6.27 2.75 12.40
CA VAL A 84 -7.62 3.15 12.00
C VAL A 84 -7.46 4.33 11.05
N VAL A 85 -8.02 4.23 9.85
CA VAL A 85 -7.86 5.21 8.78
C VAL A 85 -9.24 5.74 8.39
N GLU A 86 -9.45 7.04 8.53
CA GLU A 86 -10.64 7.76 8.08
C GLU A 86 -10.32 8.47 6.77
N CYS A 87 -10.85 8.02 5.65
CA CYS A 87 -10.46 8.54 4.35
C CYS A 87 -11.65 8.79 3.43
N ARG A 88 -11.46 9.72 2.48
CA ARG A 88 -12.36 9.95 1.35
C ARG A 88 -11.84 9.17 0.16
N ALA A 89 -12.62 8.22 -0.34
CA ALA A 89 -12.39 7.58 -1.62
C ALA A 89 -13.13 8.34 -2.73
N TRP A 90 -12.93 7.88 -3.98
CA TRP A 90 -13.52 8.50 -5.17
C TRP A 90 -14.19 7.45 -6.05
N ASP A 91 -15.15 7.88 -6.86
CA ASP A 91 -15.78 7.00 -7.85
C ASP A 91 -14.71 6.46 -8.81
N GLY A 92 -14.73 5.14 -9.01
CA GLY A 92 -13.74 4.44 -9.82
C GLY A 92 -12.40 4.18 -9.14
N ASP A 93 -12.20 4.57 -7.88
CA ASP A 93 -11.04 4.14 -7.09
C ASP A 93 -11.13 2.62 -6.83
N PRO A 94 -10.10 1.82 -7.19
CA PRO A 94 -10.07 0.39 -6.94
C PRO A 94 -10.33 -0.02 -5.49
N LEU A 95 -10.02 0.83 -4.51
CA LEU A 95 -10.31 0.60 -3.09
C LEU A 95 -11.79 0.30 -2.87
N VAL A 96 -12.68 1.08 -3.49
CA VAL A 96 -14.13 0.98 -3.29
C VAL A 96 -14.64 -0.38 -3.77
N GLU A 97 -14.20 -0.79 -4.95
CA GLU A 97 -14.60 -2.06 -5.56
C GLU A 97 -14.00 -3.26 -4.83
N ASN A 98 -12.72 -3.18 -4.46
CA ASN A 98 -12.05 -4.28 -3.76
C ASN A 98 -12.65 -4.51 -2.37
N ILE A 99 -12.94 -3.42 -1.63
CA ILE A 99 -13.64 -3.51 -0.34
C ILE A 99 -15.07 -4.01 -0.52
N GLY A 100 -15.81 -3.49 -1.50
CA GLY A 100 -17.17 -3.94 -1.80
C GLY A 100 -17.22 -5.45 -2.06
N ALA A 101 -16.37 -5.94 -2.97
CA ALA A 101 -16.28 -7.35 -3.28
C ALA A 101 -15.86 -8.21 -2.06
N TRP A 102 -14.97 -7.70 -1.20
CA TRP A 102 -14.58 -8.38 0.04
C TRP A 102 -15.71 -8.43 1.07
N LEU A 103 -16.49 -7.35 1.20
CA LEU A 103 -17.68 -7.32 2.05
C LEU A 103 -18.80 -8.20 1.50
N ASP A 104 -18.97 -8.32 0.19
CA ASP A 104 -19.97 -9.22 -0.39
C ASP A 104 -19.53 -10.70 -0.33
N ALA A 105 -18.23 -10.96 -0.22
CA ALA A 105 -17.71 -12.30 -0.03
C ALA A 105 -18.16 -12.87 1.33
N GLY A 106 -18.63 -14.12 1.34
CA GLY A 106 -19.07 -14.79 2.58
C GLY A 106 -17.95 -14.91 3.63
N ALA A 107 -18.32 -15.13 4.89
CA ALA A 107 -17.40 -15.08 6.05
C ALA A 107 -16.12 -15.92 5.89
N SER A 108 -16.18 -17.07 5.20
CA SER A 108 -15.02 -17.94 4.93
C SER A 108 -13.99 -17.34 3.96
N ARG A 109 -14.37 -16.35 3.15
CA ARG A 109 -13.48 -15.61 2.25
C ARG A 109 -12.97 -14.29 2.86
N ARG A 110 -13.45 -13.91 4.06
CA ARG A 110 -13.09 -12.66 4.72
C ARG A 110 -11.89 -12.78 5.67
N GLU A 111 -11.25 -13.95 5.77
CA GLU A 111 -10.29 -14.20 6.85
C GLU A 111 -9.13 -13.19 6.90
N ARG A 112 -8.59 -12.79 5.74
CA ARG A 112 -7.40 -11.93 5.62
C ARG A 112 -7.37 -11.15 4.29
N PHE A 113 -7.96 -9.96 4.24
CA PHE A 113 -7.82 -9.09 3.07
C PHE A 113 -6.48 -8.35 3.11
N ASN A 114 -5.53 -8.78 2.30
CA ASN A 114 -4.16 -8.26 2.31
C ASN A 114 -4.10 -6.78 1.93
N VAL A 115 -3.34 -6.02 2.73
CA VAL A 115 -3.05 -4.61 2.48
C VAL A 115 -1.58 -4.29 2.75
N ALA A 116 -1.05 -3.31 2.03
CA ALA A 116 0.27 -2.75 2.29
C ALA A 116 0.28 -1.24 2.03
N GLY A 117 0.81 -0.46 2.96
CA GLY A 117 0.81 0.99 2.87
C GLY A 117 2.21 1.59 2.99
N ILE A 118 2.37 2.78 2.41
CA ILE A 118 3.57 3.59 2.55
C ILE A 118 3.20 4.89 3.26
N GLY A 119 3.75 5.10 4.45
CA GLY A 119 3.82 6.44 5.01
C GLY A 119 5.00 7.19 4.40
N ILE A 120 4.76 8.35 3.80
CA ILE A 120 5.81 9.19 3.21
C ILE A 120 5.60 10.67 3.57
N GLU A 121 6.66 11.29 4.08
CA GLU A 121 6.73 12.71 4.39
C GLU A 121 7.83 13.34 3.53
N PHE A 122 7.42 14.03 2.46
CA PHE A 122 8.36 14.62 1.50
C PHE A 122 9.28 15.66 2.13
N GLY A 123 8.77 16.48 3.05
CA GLY A 123 9.53 17.56 3.68
C GLY A 123 10.77 17.09 4.44
N THR A 124 10.71 15.91 5.06
CA THR A 124 11.81 15.30 5.84
C THR A 124 12.46 14.12 5.13
N ARG A 125 11.97 13.77 3.93
CA ARG A 125 12.37 12.58 3.16
C ARG A 125 12.24 11.29 3.97
N ARG A 126 11.23 11.23 4.85
CA ARG A 126 10.97 10.06 5.68
C ARG A 126 9.97 9.14 5.01
N ARG A 127 10.27 7.83 5.02
CA ARG A 127 9.38 6.78 4.52
C ARG A 127 9.36 5.59 5.47
N ASN A 128 8.16 5.19 5.88
CA ASN A 128 7.92 3.95 6.62
C ASN A 128 6.92 3.10 5.83
N LYS A 129 7.13 1.79 5.78
CA LYS A 129 6.21 0.85 5.14
C LYS A 129 5.54 0.00 6.21
N PHE A 130 4.27 -0.32 5.99
CA PHE A 130 3.57 -1.35 6.75
C PHE A 130 2.85 -2.32 5.81
N ALA A 131 2.59 -3.53 6.28
CA ALA A 131 1.69 -4.48 5.65
C ALA A 131 0.92 -5.28 6.71
N GLY A 132 -0.15 -5.92 6.25
CA GLY A 132 -1.00 -6.77 7.07
C GLY A 132 -2.37 -6.93 6.43
N PHE A 133 -3.43 -6.74 7.21
CA PHE A 133 -4.78 -7.09 6.80
C PHE A 133 -5.78 -5.99 7.10
N LEU A 134 -6.72 -5.76 6.19
CA LEU A 134 -7.96 -5.06 6.47
C LEU A 134 -8.85 -5.98 7.31
N ARG A 135 -9.27 -5.52 8.48
CA ARG A 135 -10.10 -6.26 9.43
C ARG A 135 -11.55 -5.82 9.39
N GLU A 136 -11.76 -4.52 9.27
CA GLU A 136 -13.09 -3.93 9.16
C GLU A 136 -13.03 -2.76 8.20
N ALA A 137 -14.10 -2.59 7.41
CA ALA A 137 -14.32 -1.41 6.60
C ALA A 137 -15.77 -0.98 6.77
N ALA A 138 -15.98 0.28 7.16
CA ALA A 138 -17.29 0.86 7.28
C ALA A 138 -17.39 2.06 6.36
N ARG A 139 -18.33 2.00 5.41
CA ARG A 139 -18.74 3.18 4.64
C ARG A 139 -19.53 4.10 5.57
N LYS A 140 -19.17 5.38 5.58
CA LYS A 140 -19.86 6.46 6.30
C LYS A 140 -20.76 7.19 5.29
N GLU A 141 -20.78 8.52 5.35
CA GLU A 141 -21.53 9.34 4.40
C GLU A 141 -20.81 9.40 3.04
N GLY A 142 -21.56 9.18 1.95
CA GLY A 142 -21.00 9.25 0.60
C GLY A 142 -19.89 8.22 0.37
N LEU A 143 -18.69 8.66 0.00
CA LEU A 143 -17.50 7.81 -0.19
C LEU A 143 -16.47 7.98 0.94
N ASP A 144 -16.91 8.38 2.12
CA ASP A 144 -16.08 8.33 3.32
C ASP A 144 -16.03 6.91 3.88
N PHE A 145 -14.85 6.48 4.30
CA PHE A 145 -14.58 5.17 4.87
C PHE A 145 -13.83 5.28 6.19
N GLU A 146 -14.19 4.40 7.12
CA GLU A 146 -13.34 4.05 8.27
C GLU A 146 -12.80 2.64 8.04
N LEU A 147 -11.47 2.52 7.94
CA LEU A 147 -10.77 1.25 7.71
C LEU A 147 -9.98 0.88 8.97
N LYS A 148 -10.18 -0.33 9.49
CA LYS A 148 -9.36 -0.88 10.58
C LYS A 148 -8.39 -1.90 10.02
N LEU A 149 -7.11 -1.60 10.13
CA LEU A 149 -6.01 -2.42 9.64
C LEU A 149 -5.29 -3.08 10.81
N SER A 150 -4.98 -4.37 10.70
CA SER A 150 -3.97 -5.01 11.54
C SER A 150 -2.64 -5.00 10.81
N VAL A 151 -1.58 -4.56 11.49
CA VAL A 151 -0.21 -4.53 10.97
C VAL A 151 0.55 -5.73 11.53
N ASN A 152 1.19 -6.48 10.64
CA ASN A 152 2.06 -7.62 11.00
C ASN A 152 3.47 -7.49 10.39
N GLN A 153 3.72 -6.44 9.62
CA GLN A 153 5.02 -6.10 9.06
C GLN A 153 5.15 -4.58 9.07
N ALA A 154 6.20 -4.06 9.68
CA ALA A 154 6.56 -2.65 9.63
C ALA A 154 8.06 -2.49 9.45
N ILE A 155 8.47 -1.57 8.60
CA ILE A 155 9.89 -1.25 8.40
C ILE A 155 10.08 0.24 8.20
N GLY A 156 11.10 0.76 8.87
CA GLY A 156 11.48 2.15 8.81
C GLY A 156 12.56 2.41 7.77
N ASN A 157 12.46 3.58 7.14
CA ASN A 157 13.49 4.37 6.48
C ASN A 157 14.28 3.78 5.28
N CYS A 158 14.18 4.51 4.16
CA CYS A 158 15.31 4.81 3.27
C CYS A 158 14.97 6.13 2.56
N PRO A 159 15.74 7.22 2.75
CA PRO A 159 15.40 8.55 2.20
C PRO A 159 15.75 8.70 0.72
N LYS A 160 16.25 7.63 0.08
CA LYS A 160 16.65 7.62 -1.32
C LYS A 160 15.41 7.82 -2.20
N TYR A 161 15.60 8.62 -3.26
CA TYR A 161 14.58 8.89 -4.28
C TYR A 161 13.32 9.62 -3.78
N ILE A 162 13.40 10.32 -2.65
CA ILE A 162 12.35 11.20 -2.16
C ILE A 162 12.81 12.64 -2.35
N ASN A 163 12.12 13.37 -3.23
CA ASN A 163 12.33 14.79 -3.46
C ASN A 163 11.63 15.60 -2.37
N ILE A 164 12.28 16.66 -1.89
CA ILE A 164 11.69 17.56 -0.89
C ILE A 164 10.57 18.36 -1.54
N ARG A 165 9.38 18.30 -0.95
CA ARG A 165 8.20 19.03 -1.42
C ARG A 165 7.36 19.48 -0.25
N LYS A 166 6.69 20.62 -0.44
CA LYS A 166 5.58 21.05 0.40
C LYS A 166 4.28 20.67 -0.31
N LEU A 167 3.49 19.80 0.32
CA LEU A 167 2.17 19.46 -0.18
C LEU A 167 1.17 20.52 0.27
N ILE A 168 0.33 20.94 -0.67
CA ILE A 168 -0.76 21.87 -0.43
C ILE A 168 -2.06 21.08 -0.61
N PRO A 169 -2.92 20.98 0.42
CA PRO A 169 -4.19 20.29 0.29
C PRO A 169 -5.07 20.93 -0.80
N TYR A 170 -5.74 20.08 -1.57
CA TYR A 170 -6.70 20.50 -2.60
C TYR A 170 -8.09 19.90 -2.29
N PRO A 171 -8.86 20.49 -1.35
CA PRO A 171 -10.08 19.88 -0.82
C PRO A 171 -11.23 19.80 -1.85
N ASN A 172 -11.18 20.61 -2.91
CA ASN A 172 -12.18 20.62 -3.99
C ASN A 172 -11.80 19.68 -5.15
N THR A 173 -11.10 18.59 -4.85
CA THR A 173 -10.73 17.58 -5.85
C THR A 173 -11.99 16.87 -6.37
N GLN A 174 -12.05 16.66 -7.68
CA GLN A 174 -13.09 15.89 -8.36
C GLN A 174 -12.42 15.06 -9.45
N PRO A 175 -11.81 13.92 -9.10
CA PRO A 175 -11.10 13.10 -10.07
C PRO A 175 -12.10 12.34 -10.94
N GLU A 176 -11.73 12.11 -12.18
CA GLU A 176 -12.52 11.30 -13.12
C GLU A 176 -11.68 10.16 -13.68
N VAL A 177 -12.35 9.05 -14.00
CA VAL A 177 -11.70 7.91 -14.65
C VAL A 177 -11.60 8.18 -16.13
N VAL A 178 -10.41 8.61 -16.58
CA VAL A 178 -10.14 8.89 -18.00
C VAL A 178 -9.91 7.63 -18.84
N TYR A 179 -9.45 6.54 -18.23
CA TYR A 179 -9.19 5.28 -18.93
C TYR A 179 -9.37 4.08 -17.99
N ARG A 180 -10.11 3.06 -18.45
CA ARG A 180 -10.36 1.85 -17.68
C ARG A 180 -10.40 0.61 -18.56
N VAL A 181 -9.26 -0.06 -18.68
CA VAL A 181 -9.13 -1.39 -19.25
C VAL A 181 -8.36 -2.25 -18.25
N LEU A 182 -9.09 -3.14 -17.56
CA LEU A 182 -8.51 -3.96 -16.50
C LEU A 182 -7.79 -5.21 -17.04
N ASP A 183 -8.03 -5.57 -18.29
CA ASP A 183 -7.49 -6.76 -18.93
C ASP A 183 -6.86 -6.39 -20.26
N MET A 184 -5.53 -6.37 -20.29
CA MET A 184 -4.74 -6.05 -21.47
C MET A 184 -4.02 -7.30 -21.94
N GLY A 185 -4.17 -7.64 -23.22
CA GLY A 185 -3.42 -8.74 -23.83
C GLY A 185 -1.92 -8.41 -23.96
N PRO A 186 -1.06 -9.41 -24.22
CA PRO A 186 0.40 -9.22 -24.29
C PRO A 186 0.87 -8.20 -25.34
N SER A 187 0.10 -8.01 -26.41
CA SER A 187 0.37 -7.04 -27.48
C SER A 187 -0.42 -5.74 -27.35
N ALA A 188 -1.26 -5.61 -26.31
CA ALA A 188 -2.03 -4.40 -26.08
C ALA A 188 -1.10 -3.28 -25.60
N ARG A 189 -1.40 -2.05 -26.01
CA ARG A 189 -0.67 -0.86 -25.63
C ARG A 189 -1.61 0.14 -24.99
N LEU A 190 -1.13 0.85 -23.98
CA LEU A 190 -1.89 1.97 -23.40
C LEU A 190 -2.07 3.08 -24.45
N PRO A 191 -3.17 3.85 -24.38
CA PRO A 191 -3.30 5.07 -25.17
C PRO A 191 -2.12 6.02 -24.94
N ASP A 192 -1.75 6.79 -25.96
CA ASP A 192 -0.60 7.70 -25.91
C ASP A 192 -0.72 8.73 -24.78
N GLU A 193 -1.92 9.25 -24.55
CA GLU A 193 -2.22 10.20 -23.46
C GLU A 193 -1.90 9.61 -22.07
N ILE A 194 -2.18 8.32 -21.85
CA ILE A 194 -1.90 7.64 -20.59
C ILE A 194 -0.40 7.38 -20.43
N ILE A 195 0.28 7.01 -21.51
CA ILE A 195 1.74 6.85 -21.50
C ILE A 195 2.42 8.18 -21.19
N GLN A 196 1.99 9.26 -21.83
CA GLN A 196 2.51 10.61 -21.57
C GLN A 196 2.27 11.04 -20.13
N PHE A 197 1.08 10.79 -19.58
CA PHE A 197 0.77 11.05 -18.18
C PHE A 197 1.74 10.30 -17.23
N ILE A 198 1.99 9.01 -17.48
CA ILE A 198 2.94 8.21 -16.69
C ILE A 198 4.37 8.75 -16.85
N GLN A 199 4.79 9.13 -18.06
CA GLN A 199 6.13 9.66 -18.32
C GLN A 199 6.36 11.05 -17.70
N ALA A 200 5.30 11.85 -17.58
CA ALA A 200 5.34 13.15 -16.91
C ALA A 200 5.31 13.04 -15.37
N ALA A 201 4.96 11.88 -14.83
CA ALA A 201 4.91 11.67 -13.39
C ALA A 201 6.33 11.73 -12.79
N ASP A 202 6.52 12.67 -11.88
CA ASP A 202 7.80 12.83 -11.18
C ASP A 202 7.95 11.86 -9.99
N THR A 203 6.88 11.16 -9.62
CA THR A 203 6.77 10.26 -8.49
C THR A 203 5.70 9.22 -8.77
N VAL A 204 6.02 7.95 -8.56
CA VAL A 204 5.08 6.83 -8.74
C VAL A 204 5.07 5.96 -7.48
N PHE A 205 3.88 5.50 -7.10
CA PHE A 205 3.71 4.51 -6.04
C PHE A 205 3.31 3.20 -6.71
N LEU A 206 4.15 2.17 -6.54
CA LEU A 206 3.97 0.87 -7.16
C LEU A 206 3.56 -0.16 -6.10
N SER A 207 2.45 -0.82 -6.35
CA SER A 207 2.04 -2.01 -5.60
C SER A 207 2.48 -3.27 -6.33
N SER A 208 2.95 -4.25 -5.58
CA SER A 208 3.32 -5.57 -6.09
C SER A 208 2.91 -6.64 -5.09
N ILE A 209 2.52 -7.80 -5.59
CA ILE A 209 2.23 -8.98 -4.78
C ILE A 209 2.98 -10.18 -5.35
N TYR A 210 3.41 -11.06 -4.48
CA TYR A 210 3.96 -12.35 -4.87
C TYR A 210 2.88 -13.42 -4.72
N ASN A 211 2.53 -14.04 -5.84
CA ASN A 211 1.67 -15.21 -5.88
C ASN A 211 2.56 -16.43 -6.16
N ALA A 212 2.71 -17.28 -5.15
CA ALA A 212 3.53 -18.48 -5.23
C ALA A 212 2.99 -19.44 -6.28
N LYS A 213 3.89 -19.98 -7.10
CA LYS A 213 3.59 -21.14 -7.93
C LYS A 213 3.40 -22.36 -7.04
N SER A 214 2.66 -23.36 -7.51
CA SER A 214 2.42 -24.59 -6.75
C SER A 214 3.72 -25.23 -6.24
N GLU A 215 4.77 -25.23 -7.07
CA GLU A 215 6.11 -25.74 -6.77
C GLU A 215 6.82 -24.97 -5.64
N ASP A 216 6.58 -23.66 -5.55
CA ASP A 216 7.23 -22.78 -4.58
C ASP A 216 6.40 -22.63 -3.29
N SER A 217 5.11 -22.97 -3.32
CA SER A 217 4.13 -22.67 -2.25
C SER A 217 4.50 -23.20 -0.87
N ILE A 218 5.24 -24.32 -0.80
CA ILE A 218 5.68 -24.92 0.47
C ILE A 218 6.86 -24.13 1.07
N ARG A 219 7.78 -23.64 0.24
CA ARG A 219 9.01 -22.98 0.69
C ARG A 219 8.86 -21.47 0.77
N PHE A 220 8.07 -20.90 -0.13
CA PHE A 220 7.80 -19.47 -0.29
C PHE A 220 6.30 -19.31 -0.55
N PRO A 221 5.44 -19.48 0.46
CA PRO A 221 4.00 -19.29 0.31
C PRO A 221 3.68 -17.84 -0.06
N SER A 222 2.59 -17.64 -0.80
CA SER A 222 1.99 -16.31 -0.96
C SER A 222 1.66 -15.75 0.41
N HIS A 223 1.76 -14.42 0.55
CA HIS A 223 1.14 -13.75 1.68
C HIS A 223 -0.38 -13.79 1.47
N THR A 224 -1.05 -14.69 2.20
CA THR A 224 -2.52 -14.84 2.25
C THR A 224 -3.07 -14.23 3.53
#